data_AF-A0A840EM26-F1
#
_entry.id   AF-A0A840EM26-F1
#
_cell.length_a   1.000
_cell.length_b   1.000
_cell.length_c   1.000
_cell.angle_alpha   90.00
_cell.angle_beta   90.00
_cell.angle_gamma   90.00
#
_symmetry.space_group_name_H-M   'P 1'
#
loop_
_entity.id
_entity.type
_entity.pdbx_description
1 polymer ?
#
loop_
_entity_poly.entity_id
_entity_poly.type
_entity_poly.pdbx_seq_one_letter_code
_entity_poly.pdbx_strand_id
1 'polypeptide(L)' 'MQHIKKLQPHYKEIIHLRFFKELSYKEIAKVIDEPVNNVKVKLLRAKKLLAEEIKNSTQER' A
#
# COMPACT_ATOMS: atom_id res chain seq x y z
N MET A 1 12.63 12.70 1.50
CA MET A 1 11.33 12.26 0.91
C MET A 1 11.51 11.18 -0.18
N GLN A 2 12.32 10.14 0.05
CA GLN A 2 12.69 9.19 -1.02
C GLN A 2 12.15 7.77 -0.83
N HIS A 3 11.54 7.46 0.30
CA HIS A 3 11.34 6.08 0.68
C HIS A 3 10.04 5.45 0.11
N ILE A 4 8.97 6.24 -0.05
CA ILE A 4 7.74 5.82 -0.74
C ILE A 4 7.94 5.62 -2.26
N LYS A 5 9.02 6.16 -2.87
CA LYS A 5 9.29 6.04 -4.31
C LYS A 5 9.75 4.65 -4.75
N LYS A 6 10.23 3.80 -3.83
CA LYS A 6 10.63 2.41 -4.13
C LYS A 6 9.48 1.41 -4.04
N LEU A 7 8.33 1.78 -3.47
CA LEU A 7 7.17 0.90 -3.47
C LEU A 7 6.57 0.86 -4.87
N GLN A 8 6.33 -0.35 -5.37
CA GLN A 8 5.67 -0.53 -6.67
C GLN A 8 4.37 0.29 -6.71
N PRO A 9 4.06 0.92 -7.86
CA PRO A 9 2.91 1.82 -8.00
C PRO A 9 1.60 1.16 -7.55
N HIS A 10 1.46 -0.16 -7.74
CA HIS A 10 0.33 -0.95 -7.25
C HIS A 10 0.06 -0.80 -5.75
N TYR A 11 1.08 -0.77 -4.90
CA TYR A 11 0.87 -0.65 -3.45
C TYR A 11 0.41 0.75 -3.06
N LYS A 12 0.95 1.76 -3.74
CA LYS A 12 0.62 3.16 -3.51
C LYS A 12 -0.82 3.45 -3.93
N GLU A 13 -1.24 2.90 -5.06
CA GLU A 13 -2.62 2.97 -5.56
C GLU A 13 -3.59 2.36 -4.55
N ILE A 14 -3.33 1.16 -4.04
CA ILE A 14 -4.21 0.46 -3.08
C ILE A 14 -4.35 1.27 -1.78
N ILE A 15 -3.26 1.81 -1.24
CA ILE A 15 -3.30 2.66 -0.04
C ILE A 15 -4.09 3.93 -0.34
N HIS A 16 -3.85 4.59 -1.47
CA HIS A 16 -4.57 5.80 -1.85
C HIS A 16 -6.07 5.52 -1.99
N LEU A 17 -6.46 4.49 -2.75
CA LEU A 17 -7.86 4.10 -2.93
C LEU A 17 -8.54 3.74 -1.60
N ARG A 18 -7.81 3.13 -0.66
CA ARG A 18 -8.35 2.77 0.65
C ARG A 18 -8.47 3.95 1.62
N PHE A 19 -7.49 4.86 1.65
CA PHE A 19 -7.44 5.94 2.65
C PHE A 19 -8.04 7.27 2.14
N PHE A 20 -7.92 7.56 0.84
CA PHE A 20 -8.50 8.77 0.25
C PHE A 20 -9.88 8.55 -0.35
N LYS A 21 -10.10 7.40 -1.00
CA LYS A 21 -11.40 7.10 -1.63
C LYS A 21 -12.31 6.21 -0.78
N GLU A 22 -11.84 5.78 0.39
CA GLU A 22 -12.55 4.89 1.32
C GLU A 22 -13.19 3.66 0.64
N LEU A 23 -12.57 3.20 -0.45
CA LEU A 23 -13.13 2.12 -1.26
C LEU A 23 -13.04 0.79 -0.51
N SER A 24 -14.08 -0.02 -0.70
CA SER A 24 -14.09 -1.40 -0.21
C SER A 24 -13.07 -2.27 -0.96
N TYR A 25 -12.60 -3.35 -0.34
CA TYR A 25 -11.64 -4.26 -0.96
C TYR A 25 -12.08 -4.79 -2.35
N LYS A 26 -13.39 -4.98 -2.54
CA LYS A 26 -14.01 -5.38 -3.83
C LYS A 26 -13.92 -4.28 -4.90
N GLU A 27 -14.10 -3.02 -4.51
CA GLU A 27 -14.01 -1.89 -5.41
C GLU A 27 -12.55 -1.64 -5.80
N ILE A 28 -11.64 -1.70 -4.83
CA ILE A 28 -10.19 -1.60 -5.09
C ILE A 28 -9.75 -2.68 -6.08
N ALA A 29 -10.19 -3.93 -5.85
CA ALA A 29 -9.94 -5.06 -6.75
C ALA A 29 -10.42 -4.80 -8.18
N LYS A 30 -11.61 -4.22 -8.36
CA LYS A 30 -12.12 -3.83 -9.68
C LYS A 30 -11.31 -2.70 -10.31
N VAL A 31 -10.88 -1.70 -9.54
CA VAL A 31 -10.14 -0.54 -10.05
C VAL A 31 -8.76 -0.96 -10.55
N ILE A 32 -8.07 -1.86 -9.84
CA ILE A 32 -6.73 -2.32 -10.23
C ILE A 32 -6.76 -3.61 -11.07
N ASP A 33 -7.96 -4.08 -11.43
CA ASP A 33 -8.19 -5.33 -12.16
C ASP A 33 -7.47 -6.56 -11.56
N GLU A 34 -7.46 -6.67 -10.23
CA GLU A 34 -6.87 -7.80 -9.53
C GLU A 34 -7.88 -8.47 -8.58
N PRO A 35 -7.74 -9.78 -8.32
CA PRO A 35 -8.59 -10.45 -7.36
C PRO A 35 -8.42 -9.86 -5.95
N VAL A 36 -9.54 -9.75 -5.22
CA VAL A 36 -9.60 -9.24 -3.83
C VAL A 36 -8.59 -9.93 -2.90
N ASN A 37 -8.30 -11.20 -3.16
CA ASN A 37 -7.31 -11.97 -2.42
C ASN A 37 -5.90 -11.38 -2.57
N ASN A 38 -5.54 -10.95 -3.78
CA ASN A 38 -4.26 -10.29 -4.03
C ASN A 38 -4.25 -8.89 -3.41
N VAL A 39 -5.36 -8.14 -3.50
CA VAL A 39 -5.49 -6.82 -2.85
C VAL A 39 -5.25 -6.91 -1.34
N LYS A 40 -5.83 -7.90 -0.66
CA LYS A 40 -5.62 -8.12 0.78
C LYS A 40 -4.14 -8.35 1.11
N VAL A 41 -3.48 -9.25 0.38
CA VAL A 41 -2.05 -9.56 0.58
C VAL A 41 -1.20 -8.34 0.27
N LYS A 42 -1.49 -7.62 -0.81
CA LYS A 42 -0.76 -6.41 -1.21
C LYS A 42 -0.92 -5.27 -0.20
N LEU A 43 -2.12 -5.04 0.33
CA LEU A 43 -2.36 -4.05 1.39
C LEU A 43 -1.57 -4.39 2.67
N LEU A 44 -1.57 -5.67 3.08
CA LEU A 44 -0.79 -6.16 4.22
C LEU A 44 0.70 -5.92 4.03
N ARG A 45 1.24 -6.28 2.87
CA ARG A 45 2.65 -6.04 2.52
C ARG A 45 2.97 -4.56 2.44
N ALA A 46 2.10 -3.74 1.86
CA ALA A 46 2.28 -2.29 1.76
C ALA A 46 2.34 -1.64 3.15
N LYS A 47 1.45 -2.05 4.07
CA LYS A 47 1.50 -1.62 5.48
C LYS A 47 2.80 -2.05 6.17
N LYS A 48 3.23 -3.30 5.97
CA LYS A 48 4.45 -3.82 6.58
C LYS A 48 5.68 -3.07 6.06
N LEU A 49 5.80 -2.91 4.74
CA LEU A 49 6.89 -2.17 4.12
C LEU A 49 6.91 -0.71 4.57
N LEU A 50 5.75 -0.07 4.69
CA LEU A 50 5.65 1.30 5.20
C LEU A 50 6.08 1.40 6.68
N ALA A 51 5.71 0.43 7.52
CA ALA A 51 6.17 0.36 8.89
C ALA A 51 7.68 0.07 8.99
N GLU A 52 8.21 -0.82 8.17
CA GLU A 52 9.65 -1.11 8.08
C GLU A 52 10.43 0.10 7.59
N GLU A 53 9.89 0.84 6.63
CA GLU A 53 10.47 2.06 6.10
C GLU A 53 10.54 3.16 7.17
N ILE A 54 9.43 3.42 7.85
CA ILE A 54 9.37 4.35 8.99
C ILE A 54 10.33 3.93 10.09
N LYS A 55 10.39 2.62 10.42
CA LYS A 55 11.28 2.09 11.45
C LYS A 55 12.75 2.27 11.07
N ASN A 56 13.12 2.01 9.82
CA ASN A 56 14.49 2.23 9.33
C ASN A 56 14.85 3.72 9.32
N SER A 57 13.97 4.62 8.88
CA SER A 57 14.21 6.06 8.95
C SER A 57 14.24 6.61 10.38
N THR A 58 13.71 5.88 11.37
CA THR A 58 13.75 6.26 12.79
C THR A 58 15.04 5.81 13.49
N GLN A 59 15.89 4.99 12.86
CA GLN A 59 17.17 4.54 13.44
C GLN A 59 18.38 5.43 13.06
N GLU A 60 18.16 6.55 12.37
CA GLU A 60 19.21 7.54 12.07
C GLU A 60 19.19 8.76 13.02
N ARG A 61 18.78 8.58 14.29
CA ARG A 61 18.91 9.62 15.31
C ARG A 61 19.74 9.16 16.50
#